data_AF-A0A1E3NVW7-F1
#
_entry.id   AF-A0A1E3NVW7-F1
#
_cell.length_a   1.000
_cell.length_b   1.000
_cell.length_c   1.000
_cell.angle_alpha   90.00
_cell.angle_beta   90.00
_cell.angle_gamma   90.00
#
_symmetry.space_group_name_H-M   'P 1'
#
loop_
_entity.id
_entity.type
_entity.pdbx_description
1 polymer ?
#
loop_
_entity_poly.entity_id
_entity_poly.type
_entity_poly.pdbx_seq_one_letter_code
_entity_poly.pdbx_strand_id
1 'polypeptide(L)' 'YTSIYNTLIKRNSVYVGTIFVGAFVFQGFFDVAVTKFYENHNKGKLWKDIKGKYLEGGDDEAE' A
#
# COMPACT_ATOMS: atom_id res chain seq x y z
N TYR A 1 4.33 3.37 -34.75
CA TYR A 1 4.65 4.16 -33.54
C TYR A 1 3.46 4.15 -32.59
N THR A 2 3.66 3.70 -31.36
CA THR A 2 2.60 3.55 -30.35
C THR A 2 2.15 4.94 -29.84
N SER A 3 0.84 5.17 -29.75
CA SER A 3 0.25 6.48 -29.37
C SER A 3 0.83 7.06 -28.07
N ILE A 4 1.02 6.21 -27.05
CA ILE A 4 1.60 6.56 -25.74
C ILE A 4 3.00 7.18 -25.86
N TYR A 5 3.83 6.65 -26.75
CA TYR A 5 5.19 7.16 -26.94
C TYR A 5 5.16 8.60 -27.48
N ASN A 6 4.27 8.87 -28.43
CA ASN A 6 4.16 10.20 -29.04
C ASN A 6 3.56 11.23 -28.08
N THR A 7 2.67 10.83 -27.17
CA THR A 7 1.96 11.75 -26.28
C THR A 7 2.66 11.99 -24.95
N LEU A 8 3.25 10.95 -24.34
CA LEU A 8 3.79 11.03 -22.97
C LEU A 8 5.32 10.95 -22.91
N ILE A 9 5.96 10.28 -23.86
CA ILE A 9 7.39 9.91 -23.73
C ILE A 9 8.30 10.78 -24.61
N LYS A 10 7.86 11.14 -25.82
CA LYS A 10 8.72 11.80 -26.83
C LYS A 10 9.21 13.20 -26.45
N ARG A 11 8.45 13.96 -25.65
CA ARG A 11 8.79 15.34 -25.28
C ARG A 11 9.27 15.40 -23.82
N ASN A 12 10.54 15.71 -23.60
CA ASN A 12 11.18 15.68 -22.26
C ASN A 12 10.38 16.43 -21.18
N SER A 13 9.84 17.61 -21.48
CA SER A 13 9.03 18.38 -20.52
C SER A 13 7.73 17.68 -20.10
N VAL A 14 7.11 16.93 -21.01
CA VAL A 14 5.90 16.13 -20.73
C VAL A 14 6.26 14.82 -20.06
N TYR A 15 7.39 14.22 -20.45
CA TYR A 15 7.88 12.99 -19.87
C TYR A 15 8.10 13.11 -18.37
N VAL A 16 8.88 14.12 -17.92
CA VAL A 16 9.15 14.33 -16.49
C VAL A 16 7.86 14.62 -15.71
N GLY A 17 6.97 15.45 -16.25
CA GLY A 17 5.66 15.71 -15.63
C GLY A 17 4.80 14.45 -15.51
N THR A 18 4.81 13.59 -16.53
CA THR A 18 4.09 12.31 -16.53
C THR A 18 4.64 11.37 -15.45
N ILE A 19 5.98 11.31 -15.29
CA ILE A 19 6.61 10.52 -14.24
C ILE A 19 6.21 11.01 -12.85
N PHE A 20 6.20 12.32 -12.61
CA PHE A 20 5.80 12.86 -11.29
C PHE A 20 4.33 12.59 -10.95
N VAL A 21 3.41 12.84 -11.90
CA VAL A 21 2.00 12.53 -11.70
C VAL A 21 1.80 11.03 -11.50
N GLY A 22 2.46 10.21 -12.33
CA GLY A 22 2.45 8.76 -12.22
C GLY A 22 2.95 8.27 -10.86
N ALA A 23 4.07 8.81 -10.37
CA ALA A 23 4.64 8.46 -9.08
C ALA A 23 3.69 8.81 -7.92
N PHE A 24 3.05 9.97 -7.95
CA PHE A 24 2.12 10.39 -6.89
C PHE A 24 0.90 9.48 -6.80
N VAL A 25 0.29 9.16 -7.94
CA VAL A 25 -0.86 8.24 -8.01
C VAL A 25 -0.43 6.82 -7.64
N PHE A 26 0.71 6.37 -8.16
CA PHE A 26 1.25 5.04 -7.90
C PHE A 26 1.55 4.84 -6.41
N GLN A 27 2.15 5.82 -5.74
CA GLN A 27 2.52 5.69 -4.32
C GLN A 27 1.31 5.32 -3.45
N GLY A 28 0.21 6.08 -3.54
CA GLY A 28 -0.99 5.81 -2.72
C GLY A 28 -1.65 4.48 -3.05
N PHE A 29 -1.74 4.13 -4.34
CA PHE A 29 -2.28 2.85 -4.75
C PHE A 29 -1.42 1.67 -4.28
N PHE A 30 -0.11 1.78 -4.46
CA PHE A 30 0.86 0.73 -4.14
C PHE A 30 0.93 0.49 -2.63
N ASP A 31 0.94 1.55 -1.82
CA ASP A 31 0.94 1.43 -0.35
C ASP A 31 -0.27 0.62 0.17
N VAL A 32 -1.48 0.97 -0.30
CA VAL A 32 -2.71 0.24 0.08
C VAL A 32 -2.68 -1.20 -0.42
N ALA A 33 -2.27 -1.42 -1.67
CA ALA A 33 -2.23 -2.75 -2.26
C ALA A 33 -1.25 -3.68 -1.52
N VAL A 34 -0.04 -3.21 -1.25
CA VAL A 34 0.99 -3.98 -0.57
C VAL A 34 0.64 -4.20 0.89
N THR A 35 0.11 -3.18 1.58
CA THR A 35 -0.36 -3.33 2.96
C THR A 35 -1.44 -4.41 3.05
N LYS A 36 -2.45 -4.37 2.17
CA LYS A 36 -3.50 -5.39 2.14
C LYS A 36 -2.95 -6.79 1.86
N PHE A 37 -2.04 -6.90 0.90
CA PHE A 37 -1.38 -8.17 0.59
C PHE A 37 -0.62 -8.71 1.81
N TYR A 38 0.18 -7.86 2.46
CA TYR A 38 0.98 -8.22 3.62
C TYR A 38 0.12 -8.67 4.80
N GLU A 39 -0.93 -7.92 5.12
CA GLU A 39 -1.86 -8.23 6.21
C GLU A 39 -2.60 -9.54 5.96
N ASN A 40 -3.09 -9.75 4.73
CA ASN A 40 -3.77 -10.99 4.38
C ASN A 40 -2.81 -12.20 4.43
N HIS A 41 -1.57 -12.03 3.96
CA HIS A 41 -0.56 -13.09 3.98
C HIS A 41 -0.16 -13.48 5.41
N ASN A 42 -0.14 -12.52 6.34
CA ASN A 42 0.27 -12.74 7.72
C ASN A 42 -0.90 -12.89 8.70
N LYS A 43 -2.14 -13.01 8.21
CA LYS A 43 -3.36 -13.07 9.02
C LYS A 43 -3.23 -14.05 10.19
N GLY A 44 -3.61 -13.59 11.38
CA GLY A 44 -3.52 -14.34 12.64
C GLY A 44 -2.16 -14.25 13.32
N LYS A 45 -1.15 -13.63 12.70
CA LYS A 45 0.16 -13.36 13.31
C LYS A 45 0.36 -11.89 13.67
N LEU A 46 -0.40 -10.97 13.06
CA LEU A 46 -0.25 -9.55 13.36
C LEU A 46 -0.78 -9.25 14.75
N TRP A 47 -0.14 -8.29 15.45
CA TRP A 47 -0.61 -7.81 16.75
C TRP A 47 -2.10 -7.45 16.73
N LYS A 48 -2.58 -6.77 15.67
CA LYS A 48 -3.99 -6.41 15.51
C LYS A 48 -4.95 -7.61 15.49
N ASP A 49 -4.48 -8.80 15.12
CA ASP A 49 -5.27 -10.03 15.07
C ASP A 49 -5.23 -10.79 16.41
N ILE A 50 -4.13 -10.67 17.18
CA ILE A 50 -3.92 -11.43 18.42
C ILE A 50 -4.16 -10.63 19.71
N LYS A 51 -4.17 -9.29 19.63
CA LYS A 51 -4.25 -8.41 20.80
C LYS A 51 -5.45 -8.65 21.71
N GLY A 52 -6.59 -9.05 21.15
CA GLY A 52 -7.81 -9.33 21.93
C GLY A 52 -7.56 -10.37 23.02
N LYS A 53 -6.79 -11.42 22.69
CA LYS A 53 -6.45 -12.50 23.64
C LYS A 53 -5.66 -12.03 24.85
N TYR A 54 -4.88 -10.97 24.72
CA TYR A 54 -3.99 -10.46 25.78
C TYR A 54 -4.60 -9.29 26.53
N LEU A 55 -5.44 -8.49 25.88
CA LEU A 55 -6.11 -7.36 26.50
C LEU A 55 -7.40 -7.79 27.23
N GLU A 56 -8.11 -8.80 26.74
CA GLU A 56 -9.27 -9.39 27.44
C GLU A 56 -8.82 -10.36 28.55
N GLY A 57 -7.81 -11.19 28.30
CA GLY A 57 -7.24 -12.10 29.31
C GLY A 57 -6.45 -11.41 30.43
N GLY A 58 -6.13 -10.12 30.29
CA GLY A 58 -5.54 -9.31 31.36
C GLY A 58 -6.55 -8.82 32.40
N ASP A 59 -7.85 -8.81 32.06
CA ASP A 59 -8.92 -8.49 32.99
C ASP A 59 -9.39 -9.75 33.75
N ASP A 60 -9.29 -10.95 33.16
CA ASP A 60 -9.68 -12.23 33.77
C ASP A 60 -8.61 -12.84 34.72
N GLU A 61 -7.33 -12.48 34.60
CA GLU A 61 -6.25 -12.90 35.52
C GLU A 61 -6.08 -11.96 36.73
N ALA A 62 -6.88 -10.89 36.81
CA ALA A 62 -6.91 -9.92 37.90
C ALA A 62 -8.10 -10.11 38.87
N GLU A 63 -8.75 -11.27 38.87
CA GLU A 63 -9.73 -11.71 39.89
C GLU A 63 -9.25 -12.96 40.66
#